data_AF-A0A0N4TPS0-F1
#
_entry.id   AF-A0A0N4TPS0-F1
#
_cell.length_a   1.000
_cell.length_b   1.000
_cell.length_c   1.000
_cell.angle_alpha   90.00
_cell.angle_beta   90.00
_cell.angle_gamma   90.00
#
_symmetry.space_group_name_H-M   'P 1'
#
loop_
_entity.id
_entity.type
_entity.pdbx_description
1 polymer ?
#
loop_
_entity_poly.entity_id
_entity_poly.type
_entity_poly.pdbx_seq_one_letter_code
_entity_poly.pdbx_strand_id
1 'polypeptide(L)'
;MVKKFRPATPFLTPFLVSSYKNFTDVQLYSQIYPLWTYSYLVALIPIFFLTDALRHKPIVVLEAMSYCASHAIILWGLSTASDIAYVSYMYAVIDQKHFKRITSYVRAATLFGKFLAYGSGQLLISAHLVSYLQLHEAKKNFFSKCLFFEVQNYVQNLWALLQQDDEAYNGITECTATLIGAIVCFFVQYLKIDWVKCGELVIWINSMIIAILLIVMSQTTSAFIAYIFYIALAIIYQLLMTAASTIIATELTTATYGLVFGSSTFVALLLQTILTLIVVDKHGLALDIRTQVSIF
;
A
#
# COMPACT_ATOMS: atom_id res chain seq x y z
N MET A 1 8.68 -12.01 27.33
CA MET A 1 9.95 -12.50 26.75
C MET A 1 10.27 -11.88 25.37
N VAL A 2 9.30 -11.53 24.53
CA VAL A 2 9.53 -10.95 23.17
C VAL A 2 10.28 -9.61 23.16
N LYS A 3 10.14 -8.75 24.19
CA LYS A 3 10.84 -7.44 24.27
C LYS A 3 12.37 -7.49 24.26
N LYS A 4 12.98 -8.63 24.63
CA LYS A 4 14.44 -8.81 24.65
C LYS A 4 15.00 -9.31 23.32
N PHE A 5 14.15 -9.67 22.36
CA PHE A 5 14.59 -10.07 21.02
C PHE A 5 14.80 -8.82 20.16
N ARG A 6 16.02 -8.27 20.22
CA ARG A 6 16.44 -7.12 19.42
C ARG A 6 17.65 -7.52 18.55
N PRO A 7 17.43 -8.26 17.46
CA PRO A 7 18.52 -8.74 16.61
C PRO A 7 19.33 -7.60 15.97
N ALA A 8 18.74 -6.40 15.84
CA ALA A 8 19.39 -5.23 15.24
C ALA A 8 20.33 -4.46 16.19
N THR A 9 20.18 -4.58 17.53
CA THR A 9 21.00 -3.81 18.49
C THR A 9 22.51 -3.99 18.34
N PRO A 10 23.07 -5.20 18.15
CA PRO A 10 24.52 -5.36 17.98
C PRO A 10 25.06 -4.75 16.67
N PHE A 11 24.20 -4.49 15.69
CA PHE A 11 24.57 -3.91 14.40
C PHE A 11 24.38 -2.39 14.33
N LEU A 12 23.84 -1.77 15.38
CA LEU A 12 23.52 -0.35 15.39
C LEU A 12 24.77 0.54 15.34
N THR A 13 25.78 0.25 16.17
CA THR A 13 27.06 0.96 16.17
C THR A 13 27.76 0.91 14.80
N PRO A 14 28.01 -0.27 14.20
CA PRO A 14 28.66 -0.32 12.89
C PRO A 14 27.80 0.31 11.78
N PHE A 15 26.46 0.28 11.87
CA PHE A 15 25.58 0.99 10.93
C PHE A 15 25.73 2.52 11.01
N LEU A 16 25.80 3.08 12.23
CA LEU A 16 25.93 4.52 12.43
C LEU A 16 27.30 5.07 12.00
N VAL A 17 28.35 4.25 12.14
CA VAL A 17 29.72 4.58 11.69
C VAL A 17 29.94 4.27 10.21
N SER A 18 29.09 3.44 9.59
CA SER A 18 29.20 3.11 8.17
C SER A 18 29.06 4.34 7.27
N SER A 19 29.55 4.22 6.02
CA SER A 19 29.49 5.27 5.00
C SER A 19 28.08 5.80 4.71
N TYR A 20 27.02 5.10 5.14
CA TYR A 20 25.63 5.53 5.01
C TYR A 20 25.21 6.63 5.98
N LYS A 21 25.68 6.59 7.24
CA LYS A 21 25.33 7.57 8.28
C LYS A 21 26.52 8.45 8.67
N ASN A 22 27.73 7.97 8.44
CA ASN A 22 28.99 8.71 8.46
C ASN A 22 29.24 9.48 9.76
N PHE A 23 28.85 8.92 10.91
CA PHE A 23 29.21 9.46 12.21
C PHE A 23 30.62 8.99 12.60
N THR A 24 31.39 9.87 13.22
CA THR A 24 32.68 9.49 13.81
C THR A 24 32.46 8.75 15.13
N ASP A 25 33.34 7.81 15.47
CA ASP A 25 33.29 7.12 16.77
C ASP A 25 33.23 8.12 17.93
N VAL A 26 34.00 9.20 17.84
CA VAL A 26 34.04 10.25 18.86
C VAL A 26 32.67 10.91 19.04
N GLN A 27 31.97 11.25 17.95
CA GLN A 27 30.61 11.81 18.04
C GLN A 27 29.60 10.81 18.60
N LEU A 28 29.69 9.55 18.18
CA LEU A 28 28.76 8.50 18.60
C LEU A 28 28.87 8.22 20.11
N TYR A 29 30.09 8.00 20.60
CA TYR A 29 30.33 7.67 22.01
C TYR A 29 30.25 8.88 22.94
N SER A 30 30.60 10.08 22.47
CA SER A 30 30.68 11.27 23.33
C SER A 30 29.42 12.11 23.36
N GLN A 31 28.59 12.04 22.31
CA GLN A 31 27.38 12.86 22.20
C GLN A 31 26.12 12.00 22.12
N ILE A 32 26.07 11.04 21.20
CA ILE A 32 24.83 10.33 20.86
C ILE A 32 24.42 9.33 21.97
N TYR A 33 25.32 8.44 22.40
CA TYR A 33 25.01 7.47 23.46
C TYR A 33 24.78 8.10 24.84
N PRO A 34 25.53 9.14 25.25
CA PRO A 34 25.23 9.86 26.48
C PRO A 34 23.88 10.58 26.40
N LEU A 35 23.56 11.26 25.29
CA LEU A 35 22.27 11.93 25.12
C LEU A 35 21.10 10.96 25.18
N TRP A 36 21.23 9.76 24.59
CA TRP A 36 20.25 8.69 24.72
C TRP A 36 20.03 8.33 26.20
N THR A 37 21.11 8.15 26.94
CA THR A 37 21.08 7.77 28.36
C THR A 37 20.44 8.86 29.22
N TYR A 38 20.80 10.13 28.98
CA TYR A 38 20.21 11.28 29.68
C TYR A 38 18.73 11.44 29.37
N SER A 39 18.34 11.31 28.10
CA SER A 39 16.94 11.39 27.68
C SER A 39 16.10 10.28 28.31
N TYR A 40 16.63 9.07 28.39
CA TYR A 40 15.99 7.95 29.07
C TYR A 40 15.81 8.20 30.58
N LEU A 41 16.84 8.75 31.24
CA LEU A 41 16.78 9.10 32.67
C LEU A 41 15.73 10.17 32.94
N VAL A 42 15.67 11.21 32.12
CA VAL A 42 14.66 12.28 32.26
C VAL A 42 13.25 11.74 32.01
N ALA A 43 13.06 10.86 31.01
CA ALA A 43 11.78 10.24 30.71
C ALA A 43 11.31 9.23 31.77
N LEU A 44 12.25 8.64 32.52
CA LEU A 44 11.96 7.72 33.62
C LEU A 44 11.18 8.39 34.75
N ILE A 45 11.48 9.66 35.05
CA ILE A 45 10.85 10.43 36.13
C ILE A 45 9.32 10.50 35.96
N PRO A 46 8.75 11.03 34.86
CA PRO A 46 7.30 11.07 34.67
C PRO A 46 6.70 9.67 34.53
N ILE A 47 7.37 8.72 33.86
CA ILE A 47 6.87 7.35 33.71
C ILE A 47 6.72 6.67 35.08
N PHE A 48 7.66 6.88 36.00
CA PHE A 48 7.62 6.33 37.35
C PHE A 48 6.39 6.81 38.11
N PHE A 49 6.15 8.13 38.15
CA PHE A 49 4.94 8.69 38.77
C PHE A 49 3.64 8.24 38.07
N LEU A 50 3.66 8.14 36.74
CA LEU A 50 2.52 7.66 35.95
C LEU A 50 2.21 6.18 36.24
N THR A 51 3.24 5.38 36.53
CA THR A 51 3.11 3.94 36.86
C THR A 51 2.45 3.72 38.19
N ASP A 52 2.78 4.56 39.16
CA ASP A 52 2.19 4.53 40.49
C ASP A 52 0.74 5.02 40.46
N ALA A 53 0.46 6.09 39.69
CA ALA A 53 -0.87 6.66 39.56
C ALA A 53 -1.87 5.78 38.78
N LEU A 54 -1.42 5.07 37.71
CA LEU A 54 -2.32 4.44 36.74
C LEU A 54 -2.34 2.90 36.77
N ARG A 55 -1.56 2.23 37.65
CA ARG A 55 -1.41 0.76 37.75
C ARG A 55 -1.19 0.06 36.40
N HIS A 56 0.08 -0.18 36.03
CA HIS A 56 0.64 -1.03 34.94
C HIS A 56 -0.09 -1.18 33.57
N LYS A 57 -1.40 -1.44 33.50
CA LYS A 57 -2.17 -1.66 32.26
C LYS A 57 -2.16 -0.44 31.30
N PRO A 58 -2.32 0.82 31.74
CA PRO A 58 -2.33 1.97 30.84
C PRO A 58 -0.97 2.27 30.21
N ILE A 59 0.13 1.91 30.86
CA ILE A 59 1.49 2.15 30.36
C ILE A 59 1.85 1.20 29.22
N VAL A 60 1.41 -0.06 29.31
CA VAL A 60 1.60 -1.02 28.20
C VAL A 60 0.83 -0.56 26.96
N VAL A 61 -0.36 0.01 27.14
CA VAL A 61 -1.14 0.59 26.04
C VAL A 61 -0.43 1.83 25.48
N LEU A 62 0.07 2.72 26.34
CA LEU A 62 0.81 3.91 25.92
C LEU A 62 2.09 3.58 25.11
N GLU A 63 2.82 2.54 25.53
CA GLU A 63 4.01 2.06 24.82
C GLU A 63 3.66 1.41 23.46
N ALA A 64 2.58 0.63 23.40
CA ALA A 64 2.11 0.08 22.13
C ALA A 64 1.69 1.21 21.16
N MET A 65 1.00 2.23 21.67
CA MET A 65 0.59 3.41 20.90
C MET A 65 1.80 4.20 20.36
N SER A 66 2.85 4.41 21.16
CA SER A 66 4.05 5.12 20.71
C SER A 66 4.83 4.34 19.65
N TYR A 67 4.87 3.01 19.77
CA TYR A 67 5.50 2.14 18.77
C TYR A 67 4.74 2.18 17.44
N CYS A 68 3.40 2.10 17.45
CA CYS A 68 2.57 2.24 16.25
C CYS A 68 2.71 3.63 15.62
N ALA A 69 2.70 4.69 16.43
CA ALA A 69 2.85 6.06 15.94
C ALA A 69 4.20 6.28 15.23
N SER A 70 5.30 5.76 15.78
CA SER A 70 6.62 5.88 15.14
C SER A 70 6.69 5.18 13.76
N HIS A 71 6.07 4.02 13.60
CA HIS A 71 6.03 3.30 12.32
C HIS A 71 5.10 3.99 11.32
N ALA A 72 3.97 4.53 11.77
CA ALA A 72 3.06 5.30 10.92
C ALA A 72 3.75 6.57 10.36
N ILE A 73 4.52 7.28 11.18
CA ILE A 73 5.29 8.46 10.76
C ILE A 73 6.34 8.10 9.69
N ILE A 74 7.04 6.98 9.86
CA ILE A 74 8.04 6.52 8.89
C ILE A 74 7.39 6.19 7.54
N LEU A 75 6.28 5.46 7.54
CA LEU A 75 5.55 5.11 6.32
C LEU A 75 4.99 6.34 5.61
N TRP A 76 4.47 7.30 6.38
CA TRP A 76 3.98 8.57 5.84
C TRP A 76 5.12 9.39 5.24
N GLY A 77 6.26 9.46 5.92
CA GLY A 77 7.48 10.08 5.42
C GLY A 77 7.96 9.44 4.12
N LEU A 78 7.97 8.10 4.02
CA LEU A 78 8.38 7.37 2.82
C LEU A 78 7.45 7.67 1.63
N SER A 79 6.13 7.72 1.85
CA SER A 79 5.15 8.08 0.82
C SER A 79 5.31 9.52 0.34
N THR A 80 5.67 10.46 1.22
CA THR A 80 5.95 11.85 0.78
C THR A 80 7.32 11.98 0.10
N ALA A 81 8.28 11.12 0.46
CA ALA A 81 9.61 11.09 -0.15
C ALA A 81 9.59 10.48 -1.55
N SER A 82 8.70 9.51 -1.82
CA SER A 82 8.54 8.92 -3.16
C SER A 82 8.10 9.94 -4.20
N ASP A 83 7.24 10.89 -3.83
CA ASP A 83 6.85 12.00 -4.72
C ASP A 83 8.06 12.87 -5.11
N ILE A 84 8.96 13.15 -4.16
CA ILE A 84 10.17 13.94 -4.40
C ILE A 84 11.17 13.15 -5.26
N ALA A 85 11.32 11.84 -5.00
CA ALA A 85 12.19 10.96 -5.77
C ALA A 85 11.70 10.84 -7.23
N TYR A 86 10.39 10.69 -7.44
CA TYR A 86 9.79 10.61 -8.77
C TYR A 86 10.02 11.90 -9.58
N VAL A 87 9.77 13.06 -8.97
CA VAL A 87 10.03 14.36 -9.62
C VAL A 87 11.52 14.56 -9.93
N SER A 88 12.41 14.11 -9.03
CA SER A 88 13.86 14.17 -9.27
C SER A 88 14.31 13.26 -10.41
N TYR A 89 13.78 12.04 -10.48
CA TYR A 89 14.05 11.11 -11.58
C TYR A 89 13.55 11.66 -12.93
N MET A 90 12.34 12.23 -12.95
CA MET A 90 11.78 12.87 -14.13
C MET A 90 12.72 13.96 -14.68
N TYR A 91 13.30 14.80 -13.80
CA TYR A 91 14.30 15.80 -14.23
C TYR A 91 15.65 15.19 -14.62
N ALA A 92 16.01 14.00 -14.14
CA ALA A 92 17.25 13.33 -14.55
C ALA A 92 17.18 12.75 -15.96
N VAL A 93 15.99 12.33 -16.42
CA VAL A 93 15.79 11.68 -17.73
C VAL A 93 15.49 12.68 -18.85
N ILE A 94 14.94 13.84 -18.52
CA ILE A 94 14.43 14.81 -19.50
C ILE A 94 15.48 15.89 -19.81
N ASP A 95 15.54 16.34 -21.06
CA ASP A 95 16.37 17.49 -21.45
C ASP A 95 15.89 18.79 -20.77
N GLN A 96 16.84 19.61 -20.29
CA GLN A 96 16.56 20.87 -19.59
C GLN A 96 15.60 21.83 -20.33
N LYS A 97 15.64 21.83 -21.67
CA LYS A 97 14.75 22.64 -22.53
C LYS A 97 13.25 22.38 -22.29
N HIS A 98 12.88 21.21 -21.77
CA HIS A 98 11.49 20.81 -21.54
C HIS A 98 11.05 20.90 -20.07
N PHE A 99 11.95 21.17 -19.13
CA PHE A 99 11.64 21.18 -17.69
C PHE A 99 10.46 22.08 -17.34
N LYS A 100 10.51 23.36 -17.73
CA LYS A 100 9.42 24.30 -17.42
C LYS A 100 8.05 23.81 -17.88
N ARG A 101 7.98 23.21 -19.08
CA ARG A 101 6.72 22.73 -19.66
C ARG A 101 6.20 21.50 -18.91
N ILE A 102 7.07 20.55 -18.62
CA ILE A 102 6.71 19.31 -17.93
C ILE A 102 6.37 19.58 -16.46
N THR A 103 7.16 20.40 -15.76
CA THR A 103 6.83 20.84 -14.39
C THR A 103 5.47 21.51 -14.34
N SER A 104 5.17 22.40 -15.30
CA SER A 104 3.87 23.07 -15.38
C SER A 104 2.73 22.09 -15.59
N TYR A 105 2.85 21.14 -16.52
CA TYR A 105 1.82 20.12 -16.77
C TYR A 105 1.61 19.20 -15.57
N VAL A 106 2.67 18.69 -14.96
CA VAL A 106 2.58 17.83 -13.78
C VAL A 106 1.93 18.59 -12.62
N ARG A 107 2.34 19.83 -12.36
CA ARG A 107 1.74 20.66 -11.30
C ARG A 107 0.29 21.01 -11.56
N ALA A 108 -0.06 21.36 -12.79
CA ALA A 108 -1.44 21.65 -13.18
C ALA A 108 -2.33 20.40 -13.00
N ALA A 109 -1.87 19.23 -13.46
CA ALA A 109 -2.58 17.96 -13.29
C ALA A 109 -2.76 17.60 -11.80
N THR A 110 -1.73 17.74 -10.97
CA THR A 110 -1.83 17.49 -9.53
C THR A 110 -2.83 18.42 -8.84
N LEU A 111 -2.79 19.72 -9.16
CA LEU A 111 -3.70 20.71 -8.56
C LEU A 111 -5.14 20.50 -9.02
N PHE A 112 -5.35 20.18 -10.29
CA PHE A 112 -6.66 19.87 -10.84
C PHE A 112 -7.23 18.58 -10.23
N GLY A 113 -6.41 17.54 -10.07
CA GLY A 113 -6.79 16.31 -9.36
C GLY A 113 -7.21 16.58 -7.91
N LYS A 114 -6.45 17.42 -7.18
CA LYS A 114 -6.82 17.86 -5.83
C LYS A 114 -8.13 18.64 -5.80
N PHE A 115 -8.34 19.55 -6.75
CA PHE A 115 -9.58 20.29 -6.88
C PHE A 115 -10.79 19.36 -7.07
N LEU A 116 -10.70 18.40 -7.99
CA LEU A 116 -11.77 17.43 -8.23
C LEU A 116 -12.01 16.53 -7.01
N ALA A 117 -10.95 16.05 -6.35
CA ALA A 117 -11.07 15.20 -5.16
C ALA A 117 -11.73 15.93 -3.98
N TYR A 118 -11.28 17.15 -3.68
CA TYR A 118 -11.83 17.94 -2.58
C TYR A 118 -13.25 18.43 -2.90
N GLY A 119 -13.48 18.90 -4.13
CA GLY A 119 -14.78 19.36 -4.59
C GLY A 119 -15.84 18.25 -4.55
N SER A 120 -15.53 17.07 -5.11
CA SER A 120 -16.45 15.93 -5.11
C SER A 120 -16.70 15.39 -3.70
N GLY A 121 -15.66 15.24 -2.87
CA GLY A 121 -15.81 14.79 -1.48
C GLY A 121 -16.67 15.76 -0.66
N GLN A 122 -16.42 17.06 -0.78
CA GLN A 122 -17.18 18.09 -0.08
C GLN A 122 -18.64 18.14 -0.56
N LEU A 123 -18.89 18.01 -1.86
CA LEU A 123 -20.25 17.97 -2.42
C LEU A 123 -21.05 16.77 -1.89
N LEU A 124 -20.46 15.58 -1.88
CA LEU A 124 -21.11 14.35 -1.39
C LEU A 124 -21.49 14.43 0.10
N ILE A 125 -20.62 15.04 0.91
CA ILE A 125 -20.88 15.27 2.34
C ILE A 125 -21.95 16.36 2.53
N SER A 126 -21.84 17.48 1.79
CA SER A 126 -22.78 18.61 1.93
C SER A 126 -24.20 18.29 1.48
N ALA A 127 -24.37 17.35 0.54
CA ALA A 127 -25.66 16.86 0.10
C ALA A 127 -26.28 15.80 1.03
N HIS A 128 -25.64 15.50 2.18
CA HIS A 128 -26.02 14.42 3.10
C HIS A 128 -26.14 13.03 2.44
N LEU A 129 -25.48 12.82 1.30
CA LEU A 129 -25.53 11.57 0.56
C LEU A 129 -24.57 10.51 1.12
N VAL A 130 -23.45 10.93 1.71
CA VAL A 130 -22.37 10.04 2.15
C VAL A 130 -21.76 10.54 3.46
N SER A 131 -21.52 9.64 4.43
CA SER A 131 -20.82 9.97 5.68
C SER A 131 -19.29 9.96 5.51
N TYR A 132 -18.57 10.60 6.43
CA TYR A 132 -17.09 10.62 6.41
C TYR A 132 -16.47 9.22 6.38
N LEU A 133 -17.05 8.28 7.12
CA LEU A 133 -16.58 6.90 7.17
C LEU A 133 -16.82 6.18 5.84
N GLN A 134 -17.97 6.40 5.22
CA GLN A 134 -18.31 5.83 3.92
C GLN A 134 -17.40 6.35 2.81
N LEU A 135 -17.02 7.63 2.86
CA LEU A 135 -16.07 8.22 1.91
C LEU A 135 -14.67 7.63 2.05
N HIS A 136 -14.21 7.37 3.28
CA HIS A 136 -12.92 6.73 3.56
C HIS A 136 -12.87 5.29 3.04
N GLU A 137 -13.92 4.50 3.33
CA GLU A 137 -14.00 3.11 2.86
C GLU A 137 -14.18 3.01 1.33
N ALA A 138 -14.94 3.93 0.73
CA ALA A 138 -15.07 4.03 -0.72
C ALA A 138 -13.71 4.28 -1.41
N LYS A 139 -12.88 5.15 -0.83
CA LYS A 139 -11.52 5.42 -1.31
C LYS A 139 -10.64 4.17 -1.27
N LYS A 140 -10.67 3.40 -0.16
CA LYS A 140 -9.92 2.14 -0.02
C LYS A 140 -10.33 1.11 -1.08
N ASN A 141 -11.64 0.97 -1.30
CA ASN A 141 -12.21 0.05 -2.26
C ASN A 141 -11.83 0.42 -3.71
N PHE A 142 -11.91 1.71 -4.04
CA PHE A 142 -11.46 2.24 -5.33
C PHE A 142 -10.00 1.86 -5.64
N PHE A 143 -9.08 2.13 -4.71
CA PHE A 143 -7.65 1.87 -4.93
C PHE A 143 -7.37 0.38 -5.09
N SER A 144 -7.98 -0.46 -4.24
CA SER A 144 -7.81 -1.92 -4.29
C SER A 144 -8.30 -2.51 -5.62
N LYS A 145 -9.45 -2.04 -6.13
CA LYS A 145 -9.98 -2.47 -7.43
C LYS A 145 -9.11 -2.05 -8.60
N CYS A 146 -8.61 -0.80 -8.59
CA CYS A 146 -7.72 -0.31 -9.64
C CYS A 146 -6.46 -1.17 -9.75
N LEU A 147 -5.80 -1.39 -8.61
CA LEU A 147 -4.58 -2.20 -8.55
C LEU A 147 -4.81 -3.62 -9.08
N PHE A 148 -5.94 -4.24 -8.72
CA PHE A 148 -6.25 -5.59 -9.20
C PHE A 148 -6.52 -5.65 -10.70
N PHE A 149 -7.26 -4.69 -11.27
CA PHE A 149 -7.50 -4.67 -12.70
C PHE A 149 -6.21 -4.44 -13.50
N GLU A 150 -5.28 -3.64 -12.96
CA GLU A 150 -3.93 -3.49 -13.52
C GLU A 150 -3.15 -4.80 -13.48
N VAL A 151 -3.17 -5.51 -12.35
CA VAL A 151 -2.55 -6.84 -12.21
C VAL A 151 -3.15 -7.83 -13.21
N GLN A 152 -4.47 -7.85 -13.40
CA GLN A 152 -5.11 -8.75 -14.36
C GLN A 152 -4.68 -8.46 -15.80
N ASN A 153 -4.65 -7.20 -16.21
CA ASN A 153 -4.15 -6.80 -17.53
C ASN A 153 -2.67 -7.19 -17.71
N TYR A 154 -1.87 -6.94 -16.68
CA TYR A 154 -0.45 -7.25 -16.70
C TYR A 154 -0.17 -8.76 -16.85
N VAL A 155 -0.84 -9.59 -16.04
CA VAL A 155 -0.61 -11.03 -16.01
C VAL A 155 -0.89 -11.69 -17.35
N GLN A 156 -1.92 -11.24 -18.08
CA GLN A 156 -2.20 -11.73 -19.43
C GLN A 156 -1.06 -11.44 -20.41
N ASN A 157 -0.50 -10.22 -20.33
CA ASN A 157 0.65 -9.84 -21.15
C ASN A 157 1.91 -10.63 -20.78
N LEU A 158 2.12 -10.92 -19.49
CA LEU A 158 3.23 -11.77 -19.04
C LEU A 158 3.09 -13.21 -19.56
N TRP A 159 1.92 -13.82 -19.44
CA TRP A 159 1.68 -15.18 -19.93
C TRP A 159 1.90 -15.28 -21.43
N ALA A 160 1.44 -14.29 -22.21
CA ALA A 160 1.70 -14.24 -23.64
C ALA A 160 3.20 -14.28 -24.00
N LEU A 161 4.08 -13.72 -23.16
CA LEU A 161 5.53 -13.81 -23.34
C LEU A 161 6.13 -15.15 -22.88
N LEU A 162 5.63 -15.69 -21.77
CA LEU A 162 6.15 -16.93 -21.20
C LEU A 162 5.73 -18.17 -22.01
N GLN A 163 4.72 -18.04 -22.87
CA GLN A 163 4.10 -19.13 -23.64
C GLN A 163 4.42 -19.09 -25.12
N GLN A 164 5.47 -18.37 -25.51
CA GLN A 164 5.82 -18.20 -26.92
C GLN A 164 6.11 -19.55 -27.61
N ASP A 165 6.51 -20.58 -26.85
CA ASP A 165 6.80 -21.94 -27.32
C ASP A 165 6.05 -23.06 -26.56
N ASP A 166 5.13 -22.72 -25.65
CA ASP A 166 4.50 -23.64 -24.68
C ASP A 166 2.95 -23.60 -24.75
N GLU A 167 2.27 -24.64 -24.25
CA GLU A 167 0.80 -24.71 -24.27
C GLU A 167 0.12 -23.67 -23.36
N ALA A 168 -1.03 -23.15 -23.82
CA ALA A 168 -1.80 -22.12 -23.14
C ALA A 168 -2.80 -22.70 -22.12
N TYR A 169 -2.59 -22.41 -20.83
CA TYR A 169 -3.47 -22.85 -19.73
C TYR A 169 -4.25 -21.72 -19.05
N ASN A 170 -4.30 -20.51 -19.64
CA ASN A 170 -4.91 -19.31 -19.03
C ASN A 170 -6.34 -19.55 -18.52
N GLY A 171 -7.18 -20.18 -19.35
CA GLY A 171 -8.58 -20.44 -18.99
C GLY A 171 -8.73 -21.40 -17.81
N ILE A 172 -7.87 -22.42 -17.70
CA ILE A 172 -7.88 -23.34 -16.55
C ILE A 172 -7.42 -22.61 -15.29
N THR A 173 -6.37 -21.79 -15.41
CA THR A 173 -5.85 -20.98 -14.29
C THR A 173 -6.91 -20.03 -13.75
N GLU A 174 -7.60 -19.29 -14.62
CA GLU A 174 -8.66 -18.36 -14.21
C GLU A 174 -9.87 -19.06 -13.61
N CYS A 175 -10.28 -20.19 -14.19
CA CYS A 175 -11.36 -21.01 -13.65
C CYS A 175 -11.02 -21.51 -12.24
N THR A 176 -9.79 -21.99 -12.05
CA THR A 176 -9.30 -22.49 -10.76
C THR A 176 -9.24 -21.37 -9.73
N ALA A 177 -8.67 -20.21 -10.09
CA ALA A 177 -8.63 -19.03 -9.22
C ALA A 177 -10.03 -18.59 -8.80
N THR A 178 -10.97 -18.56 -9.73
CA THR A 178 -12.36 -18.15 -9.49
C THR A 178 -13.08 -19.13 -8.57
N LEU A 179 -12.92 -20.44 -8.79
CA LEU A 179 -13.53 -21.47 -7.97
C LEU A 179 -13.02 -21.43 -6.52
N ILE A 180 -11.70 -21.38 -6.34
CA ILE A 180 -11.10 -21.31 -5.00
C ILE A 180 -11.48 -19.98 -4.33
N GLY A 181 -11.47 -18.87 -5.08
CA GLY A 181 -11.94 -17.58 -4.61
C GLY A 181 -13.38 -17.64 -4.08
N ALA A 182 -14.30 -18.25 -4.83
CA ALA A 182 -15.69 -18.42 -4.42
C ALA A 182 -15.83 -19.23 -3.12
N ILE A 183 -15.06 -20.32 -2.98
CA ILE A 183 -15.01 -21.12 -1.76
C ILE A 183 -14.53 -20.26 -0.58
N VAL A 184 -13.42 -19.54 -0.74
CA VAL A 184 -12.87 -18.66 0.30
C VAL A 184 -13.88 -17.59 0.71
N CYS A 185 -14.52 -16.92 -0.25
CA CYS A 185 -15.59 -15.94 -0.01
C CYS A 185 -16.73 -16.53 0.82
N PHE A 186 -17.18 -17.75 0.49
CA PHE A 186 -18.23 -18.43 1.24
C PHE A 186 -17.83 -18.67 2.69
N PHE A 187 -16.57 -19.02 2.96
CA PHE A 187 -16.09 -19.26 4.32
C PHE A 187 -15.88 -17.99 5.16
N VAL A 188 -15.80 -16.80 4.54
CA VAL A 188 -15.66 -15.52 5.27
C VAL A 188 -16.78 -15.32 6.29
N GLN A 189 -18.01 -15.77 6.00
CA GLN A 189 -19.15 -15.62 6.91
C GLN A 189 -18.98 -16.37 8.25
N TYR A 190 -18.13 -17.40 8.29
CA TYR A 190 -17.85 -18.16 9.50
C TYR A 190 -16.68 -17.60 10.32
N LEU A 191 -15.92 -16.66 9.76
CA LEU A 191 -14.82 -16.00 10.46
C LEU A 191 -15.37 -14.98 11.46
N LYS A 192 -15.21 -15.26 12.76
CA LYS A 192 -15.56 -14.34 13.85
C LYS A 192 -14.50 -13.26 14.03
N ILE A 193 -14.20 -12.51 12.97
CA ILE A 193 -13.22 -11.42 12.98
C ILE A 193 -13.97 -10.10 13.16
N ASP A 194 -13.54 -9.27 14.11
CA ASP A 194 -13.99 -7.89 14.24
C ASP A 194 -13.31 -7.06 13.13
N TRP A 195 -13.92 -7.07 11.95
CA TRP A 195 -13.38 -6.43 10.74
C TRP A 195 -13.20 -4.92 10.89
N VAL A 196 -13.91 -4.27 11.79
CA VAL A 196 -13.75 -2.83 12.07
C VAL A 196 -12.43 -2.56 12.79
N LYS A 197 -12.02 -3.43 13.74
CA LYS A 197 -10.75 -3.28 14.48
C LYS A 197 -9.55 -3.88 13.77
N CYS A 198 -9.72 -5.07 13.18
CA CYS A 198 -8.62 -5.81 12.56
C CYS A 198 -8.48 -5.54 11.06
N GLY A 199 -9.51 -4.95 10.41
CA GLY A 199 -9.55 -4.79 8.95
C GLY A 199 -8.38 -3.98 8.40
N GLU A 200 -7.99 -2.87 9.02
CA GLU A 200 -6.89 -2.06 8.52
C GLU A 200 -5.54 -2.79 8.55
N LEU A 201 -5.28 -3.53 9.63
CA LEU A 201 -4.05 -4.33 9.77
C LEU A 201 -4.05 -5.51 8.79
N VAL A 202 -5.20 -6.17 8.61
CA VAL A 202 -5.35 -7.26 7.63
C VAL A 202 -5.14 -6.75 6.21
N ILE A 203 -5.70 -5.59 5.85
CA ILE A 203 -5.49 -4.96 4.54
C ILE A 203 -4.00 -4.67 4.33
N TRP A 204 -3.34 -4.05 5.31
CA TRP A 204 -1.94 -3.66 5.18
C TRP A 204 -1.01 -4.87 4.97
N ILE A 205 -1.17 -5.92 5.77
CA ILE A 205 -0.38 -7.15 5.65
C ILE A 205 -0.61 -7.82 4.29
N ASN A 206 -1.87 -7.96 3.86
CA ASN A 206 -2.16 -8.60 2.59
C ASN A 206 -1.67 -7.78 1.40
N SER A 207 -1.70 -6.44 1.45
CA SER A 207 -1.11 -5.60 0.40
C SER A 207 0.40 -5.80 0.27
N MET A 208 1.12 -5.95 1.39
CA MET A 208 2.56 -6.27 1.36
C MET A 208 2.82 -7.66 0.76
N ILE A 209 1.97 -8.64 1.07
CA ILE A 209 2.06 -9.98 0.48
C ILE A 209 1.82 -9.92 -1.03
N ILE A 210 0.78 -9.21 -1.49
CA ILE A 210 0.49 -9.02 -2.92
C ILE A 210 1.68 -8.40 -3.64
N ALA A 211 2.27 -7.32 -3.09
CA ALA A 211 3.42 -6.66 -3.68
C ALA A 211 4.63 -7.60 -3.82
N ILE A 212 4.94 -8.40 -2.79
CA ILE A 212 6.03 -9.37 -2.84
C ILE A 212 5.74 -10.45 -3.90
N LEU A 213 4.52 -10.98 -3.95
CA LEU A 213 4.14 -12.01 -4.92
C LEU A 213 4.24 -11.49 -6.35
N LEU A 214 3.86 -10.24 -6.62
CA LEU A 214 4.01 -9.60 -7.93
C LEU A 214 5.48 -9.48 -8.36
N ILE A 215 6.35 -9.01 -7.45
CA ILE A 215 7.79 -8.89 -7.73
C ILE A 215 8.38 -10.27 -8.04
N VAL A 216 8.05 -11.30 -7.27
CA VAL A 216 8.56 -12.66 -7.51
C VAL A 216 8.02 -13.22 -8.83
N MET A 217 6.74 -13.01 -9.12
CA MET A 217 6.12 -13.43 -10.38
C MET A 217 6.75 -12.72 -11.60
N SER A 218 7.16 -11.45 -11.46
CA SER A 218 7.86 -10.69 -12.53
C SER A 218 9.18 -11.31 -12.96
N GLN A 219 9.90 -11.93 -12.02
CA GLN A 219 11.22 -12.51 -12.25
C GLN A 219 11.14 -13.95 -12.75
N THR A 220 9.93 -14.51 -12.80
CA THR A 220 9.72 -15.90 -13.18
C THR A 220 9.84 -16.05 -14.70
N THR A 221 10.51 -17.13 -15.13
CA THR A 221 10.68 -17.50 -16.54
C THR A 221 9.80 -18.68 -16.97
N SER A 222 9.14 -19.35 -16.03
CA SER A 222 8.24 -20.47 -16.28
C SER A 222 6.78 -20.03 -16.20
N ALA A 223 5.99 -20.29 -17.25
CA ALA A 223 4.55 -20.02 -17.27
C ALA A 223 3.79 -20.72 -16.13
N PHE A 224 4.15 -21.97 -15.83
CA PHE A 224 3.51 -22.76 -14.78
C PHE A 224 3.65 -22.15 -13.38
N ILE A 225 4.85 -21.67 -13.05
CA ILE A 225 5.10 -21.01 -11.76
C ILE A 225 4.34 -19.68 -11.68
N ALA A 226 4.28 -18.92 -12.78
CA ALA A 226 3.52 -17.68 -12.85
C ALA A 226 2.01 -17.92 -12.63
N TYR A 227 1.46 -19.04 -13.11
CA TYR A 227 0.06 -19.42 -12.84
C TYR A 227 -0.23 -19.67 -11.37
N ILE A 228 0.65 -20.38 -10.68
CA ILE A 228 0.49 -20.65 -9.24
C ILE A 228 0.48 -19.33 -8.45
N PHE A 229 1.41 -18.42 -8.77
CA PHE A 229 1.46 -17.09 -8.14
C PHE A 229 0.20 -16.27 -8.42
N TYR A 230 -0.30 -16.29 -9.65
CA TYR A 230 -1.54 -15.62 -9.99
C TYR A 230 -2.74 -16.17 -9.21
N ILE A 231 -2.89 -17.49 -9.12
CA ILE A 231 -3.97 -18.12 -8.34
C ILE A 231 -3.91 -17.68 -6.88
N ALA A 232 -2.71 -17.69 -6.28
CA ALA A 232 -2.53 -17.23 -4.90
C ALA A 232 -2.92 -15.74 -4.72
N LEU A 233 -2.47 -14.88 -5.65
CA LEU A 233 -2.80 -13.45 -5.64
C LEU A 233 -4.31 -13.23 -5.78
N ALA A 234 -4.96 -13.92 -6.71
CA ALA A 234 -6.39 -13.83 -6.95
C ALA A 234 -7.20 -14.22 -5.71
N ILE A 235 -6.81 -15.29 -5.00
CA ILE A 235 -7.48 -15.72 -3.77
C ILE A 235 -7.34 -14.66 -2.67
N ILE A 236 -6.13 -14.13 -2.45
CA ILE A 236 -5.87 -13.10 -1.44
C ILE A 236 -6.70 -11.84 -1.74
N TYR A 237 -6.76 -11.43 -3.01
CA TYR A 237 -7.57 -10.30 -3.43
C TYR A 237 -9.08 -10.55 -3.23
N GLN A 238 -9.59 -11.73 -3.61
CA GLN A 238 -11.01 -12.06 -3.44
C GLN A 238 -11.43 -12.02 -1.97
N LEU A 239 -10.57 -12.51 -1.07
CA LEU A 239 -10.75 -12.45 0.38
C LEU A 239 -10.81 -10.99 0.89
N LEU A 240 -9.83 -10.17 0.48
CA LEU A 240 -9.78 -8.75 0.82
C LEU A 240 -11.02 -7.99 0.36
N MET A 241 -11.45 -8.22 -0.88
CA MET A 241 -12.63 -7.58 -1.46
C MET A 241 -13.91 -7.98 -0.72
N THR A 242 -14.01 -9.23 -0.30
CA THR A 242 -15.15 -9.71 0.48
C THR A 242 -15.17 -9.05 1.86
N ALA A 243 -14.03 -9.03 2.56
CA ALA A 243 -13.89 -8.35 3.84
C ALA A 243 -14.22 -6.84 3.76
N ALA A 244 -13.63 -6.13 2.79
CA ALA A 244 -13.90 -4.71 2.56
C ALA A 244 -15.39 -4.47 2.24
N SER A 245 -16.00 -5.33 1.43
CA SER A 245 -17.43 -5.23 1.11
C SER A 245 -18.32 -5.47 2.33
N THR A 246 -17.93 -6.37 3.24
CA THR A 246 -18.67 -6.58 4.50
C THR A 246 -18.56 -5.39 5.46
N ILE A 247 -17.40 -4.71 5.54
CA ILE A 247 -17.22 -3.49 6.35
C ILE A 247 -18.09 -2.36 5.78
N ILE A 248 -18.06 -2.18 4.46
CA ILE A 248 -18.91 -1.21 3.75
C ILE A 248 -20.39 -1.58 3.99
N ALA A 249 -20.75 -2.86 3.98
CA ALA A 249 -22.10 -3.36 4.26
C ALA A 249 -22.59 -3.15 5.69
N THR A 250 -21.70 -2.99 6.67
CA THR A 250 -22.10 -2.69 8.05
C THR A 250 -22.27 -1.20 8.31
N GLU A 251 -21.63 -0.34 7.49
CA GLU A 251 -21.56 1.11 7.71
C GLU A 251 -22.44 1.93 6.74
N LEU A 252 -23.01 1.32 5.70
CA LEU A 252 -23.88 2.00 4.73
C LEU A 252 -25.37 1.73 4.94
N THR A 253 -26.18 2.75 4.63
CA THR A 253 -27.63 2.61 4.50
C THR A 253 -27.98 1.99 3.13
N THR A 254 -29.09 1.26 3.07
CA THR A 254 -29.53 0.53 1.86
C THR A 254 -29.64 1.41 0.60
N ALA A 255 -29.88 2.72 0.78
CA ALA A 255 -30.05 3.70 -0.30
C ALA A 255 -28.75 4.12 -1.01
N THR A 256 -27.56 3.93 -0.41
CA THR A 256 -26.29 4.48 -0.94
C THR A 256 -25.31 3.41 -1.42
N TYR A 257 -25.64 2.12 -1.26
CA TYR A 257 -24.81 0.99 -1.71
C TYR A 257 -24.45 1.05 -3.19
N GLY A 258 -25.47 1.13 -4.04
CA GLY A 258 -25.28 1.12 -5.49
C GLY A 258 -24.41 2.30 -5.95
N LEU A 259 -24.56 3.45 -5.31
CA LEU A 259 -23.77 4.64 -5.63
C LEU A 259 -22.30 4.48 -5.23
N VAL A 260 -22.01 3.97 -4.04
CA VAL A 260 -20.63 3.81 -3.55
C VAL A 260 -19.90 2.67 -4.28
N PHE A 261 -20.55 1.52 -4.49
CA PHE A 261 -19.95 0.42 -5.24
C PHE A 261 -19.82 0.73 -6.75
N GLY A 262 -20.82 1.41 -7.33
CA GLY A 262 -20.80 1.82 -8.73
C GLY A 262 -19.74 2.89 -9.02
N SER A 263 -19.71 3.96 -8.22
CA SER A 263 -18.71 5.02 -8.36
C SER A 263 -17.29 4.52 -8.12
N SER A 264 -17.05 3.69 -7.09
CA SER A 264 -15.71 3.12 -6.85
C SER A 264 -15.22 2.27 -8.02
N THR A 265 -16.10 1.49 -8.64
CA THR A 265 -15.76 0.68 -9.83
C THR A 265 -15.51 1.57 -11.05
N PHE A 266 -16.35 2.58 -11.28
CA PHE A 266 -16.19 3.51 -12.39
C PHE A 266 -14.86 4.28 -12.32
N VAL A 267 -14.54 4.84 -11.15
CA VAL A 267 -13.30 5.59 -10.97
C VAL A 267 -12.10 4.64 -11.10
N ALA A 268 -12.19 3.40 -10.60
CA ALA A 268 -11.11 2.39 -10.73
C ALA A 268 -10.80 2.09 -12.20
N LEU A 269 -11.83 1.84 -13.01
CA LEU A 269 -11.69 1.60 -14.45
C LEU A 269 -11.14 2.83 -15.18
N LEU A 270 -11.55 4.04 -14.78
CA LEU A 270 -11.06 5.29 -15.36
C LEU A 270 -9.57 5.49 -15.05
N LEU A 271 -9.14 5.28 -13.81
CA LEU A 271 -7.73 5.39 -13.42
C LEU A 271 -6.89 4.33 -14.14
N GLN A 272 -7.34 3.07 -14.16
CA GLN A 272 -6.70 1.98 -14.90
C GLN A 272 -6.55 2.34 -16.39
N THR A 273 -7.58 2.91 -17.01
CA THR A 273 -7.53 3.33 -18.42
C THR A 273 -6.46 4.39 -18.64
N ILE A 274 -6.38 5.40 -17.77
CA ILE A 274 -5.36 6.45 -17.82
C ILE A 274 -3.96 5.85 -17.65
N LEU A 275 -3.76 4.97 -16.65
CA LEU A 275 -2.46 4.35 -16.38
C LEU A 275 -2.01 3.46 -17.55
N THR A 276 -2.94 2.70 -18.13
CA THR A 276 -2.71 1.86 -19.31
C THR A 276 -2.31 2.73 -20.51
N LEU A 277 -2.99 3.86 -20.75
CA LEU A 277 -2.64 4.79 -21.83
C LEU A 277 -1.25 5.41 -21.64
N ILE A 278 -0.84 5.70 -20.41
CA ILE A 278 0.48 6.30 -20.15
C ILE A 278 1.60 5.28 -20.36
N VAL A 279 1.44 4.06 -19.85
CA VAL A 279 2.53 3.08 -19.78
C VAL A 279 2.60 2.18 -21.01
N VAL A 280 1.45 1.77 -21.55
CA VAL A 280 1.33 0.75 -22.60
C VAL A 280 1.16 1.35 -23.99
N ASP A 281 0.48 2.49 -24.12
CA ASP A 281 0.18 3.07 -25.44
C ASP A 281 1.46 3.53 -26.18
N LYS A 282 1.43 3.41 -27.51
CA LYS A 282 2.52 3.85 -28.39
C LYS A 282 2.77 5.37 -28.34
N HIS A 283 1.76 6.16 -27.98
CA HIS A 283 1.87 7.61 -27.76
C HIS A 283 2.26 7.95 -26.32
N GLY A 284 2.29 6.96 -25.43
CA GLY A 284 2.77 7.06 -24.04
C GLY A 284 4.25 6.73 -23.94
N LEU A 285 4.64 6.00 -22.90
CA LEU A 285 6.02 5.58 -22.66
C LEU A 285 6.45 4.36 -23.49
N ALA A 286 5.48 3.60 -24.05
CA ALA A 286 5.70 2.42 -24.87
C ALA A 286 6.76 1.45 -24.28
N LEU A 287 6.69 1.24 -22.97
CA LEU A 287 7.69 0.45 -22.24
C LEU A 287 7.62 -1.02 -22.66
N ASP A 288 8.75 -1.72 -22.62
CA ASP A 288 8.75 -3.16 -22.84
C ASP A 288 7.96 -3.85 -21.72
N ILE A 289 7.30 -4.96 -22.05
CA ILE A 289 6.38 -5.65 -21.16
C ILE A 289 7.05 -6.06 -19.84
N ARG A 290 8.37 -6.37 -19.80
CA ARG A 290 9.10 -6.66 -18.55
C ARG A 290 9.35 -5.42 -17.69
N THR A 291 9.59 -4.26 -18.30
CA THR A 291 9.71 -2.99 -17.58
C THR A 291 8.35 -2.47 -17.09
N GLN A 292 7.27 -2.72 -17.83
CA GLN A 292 5.91 -2.43 -17.37
C GLN A 292 5.62 -3.12 -16.02
N VAL A 293 6.09 -4.36 -15.85
CA VAL A 293 5.92 -5.13 -14.61
C VAL A 293 6.60 -4.52 -13.40
N SER A 294 7.78 -3.95 -13.59
CA SER A 294 8.55 -3.43 -12.45
C SER A 294 7.98 -2.10 -11.95
N ILE A 295 7.09 -1.46 -12.71
CA ILE A 295 6.51 -0.15 -12.41
C ILE A 295 5.13 -0.29 -11.76
N PHE A 296 4.36 -1.31 -12.15
CA PHE A 296 3.06 -1.65 -11.56
C PHE A 296 3.20 -2.52 -10.31
#